data_AF-A0A1Q7BP33-F1
#
_entry.id   AF-A0A1Q7BP33-F1
#
_cell.length_a   1.000
_cell.length_b   1.000
_cell.length_c   1.000
_cell.angle_alpha   90.00
_cell.angle_beta   90.00
_cell.angle_gamma   90.00
#
_symmetry.space_group_name_H-M   'P 1'
#
loop_
_entity.id
_entity.type
_entity.pdbx_description
1 polymer ?
#
loop_
_entity_poly.entity_id
_entity_poly.type
_entity_poly.pdbx_seq_one_letter_code
_entity_poly.pdbx_strand_id
1 'polypeptide(L)'
;MFSHEPPTPPVREQRGEWRFTALSDGSTLVEMTHIVTADDAAVAERITEDHDRTAPIQLGGYQKVAELGPRLPELVVPYADSVLLDGTVEDVFAALLADGTWADGPVTTTPLAADADLITFGGADSQPVRCLRLLFPADRIVFKFLDVPGWLGAHVGTWRLRPEGDRVHVRREHFATLSPRALAEPPHALAELRDRAARHLHEDASRVATAVRRSLPEPAVSAVSA
;
A
#
# COMPACT_ATOMS: atom_id res chain seq x y z
N MET A 1 -20.49 5.44 -15.42
CA MET A 1 -20.76 3.99 -15.33
C MET A 1 -19.46 3.23 -15.57
N PHE A 2 -19.22 2.15 -14.83
CA PHE A 2 -18.05 1.28 -14.97
C PHE A 2 -18.48 -0.19 -14.99
N SER A 3 -17.62 -1.06 -15.54
CA SER A 3 -17.82 -2.51 -15.62
C SER A 3 -16.62 -3.24 -15.01
N HIS A 4 -16.85 -4.37 -14.36
CA HIS A 4 -15.77 -5.29 -13.99
C HIS A 4 -15.48 -6.20 -15.19
N GLU A 5 -14.26 -6.17 -15.72
CA GLU A 5 -13.87 -6.93 -16.91
C GLU A 5 -12.55 -7.69 -16.73
N PRO A 6 -12.49 -9.00 -17.09
CA PRO A 6 -13.63 -9.85 -17.46
C PRO A 6 -14.45 -10.25 -16.21
N PRO A 7 -15.78 -10.35 -16.30
CA PRO A 7 -16.57 -10.98 -15.25
C PRO A 7 -16.14 -12.45 -15.12
N THR A 8 -15.91 -12.91 -13.90
CA THR A 8 -15.49 -14.30 -13.65
C THR A 8 -16.74 -15.17 -13.50
N PRO A 9 -16.91 -16.24 -14.31
CA PRO A 9 -18.03 -17.16 -14.14
C PRO A 9 -18.15 -17.62 -12.67
N PRO A 10 -19.37 -17.73 -12.12
CA PRO A 10 -20.66 -17.67 -12.80
C PRO A 10 -21.27 -16.25 -12.91
N VAL A 11 -20.50 -15.19 -12.67
CA VAL A 11 -20.95 -13.81 -12.90
C VAL A 11 -20.95 -13.53 -14.40
N ARG A 12 -22.07 -13.04 -14.93
CA ARG A 12 -22.20 -12.61 -16.33
C ARG A 12 -21.90 -11.14 -16.50
N GLU A 13 -22.31 -10.32 -15.55
CA GLU A 13 -22.14 -8.88 -15.58
C GLU A 13 -22.06 -8.32 -14.17
N GLN A 14 -21.10 -7.42 -13.94
CA GLN A 14 -21.05 -6.63 -12.72
C GLN A 14 -20.69 -5.19 -13.10
N ARG A 15 -21.67 -4.29 -13.01
CA ARG A 15 -21.50 -2.86 -13.30
C ARG A 15 -21.74 -2.02 -12.07
N GLY A 16 -21.20 -0.81 -12.10
CA GLY A 16 -21.55 0.22 -11.13
C GLY A 16 -21.66 1.61 -11.73
N GLU A 17 -22.32 2.49 -10.98
CA GLU A 17 -22.41 3.91 -11.30
C GLU A 17 -22.19 4.73 -10.04
N TRP A 18 -21.35 5.75 -10.16
CA TRP A 18 -21.18 6.80 -9.16
C TRP A 18 -21.91 8.05 -9.62
N ARG A 19 -22.72 8.65 -8.76
CA ARG A 19 -23.32 9.96 -8.96
C ARG A 19 -22.94 10.90 -7.82
N PHE A 20 -22.57 12.12 -8.19
CA PHE A 20 -22.20 13.18 -7.27
C PHE A 20 -23.12 14.37 -7.55
N THR A 21 -24.01 14.67 -6.60
CA THR A 21 -24.98 15.76 -6.72
C THR A 21 -24.65 16.85 -5.72
N ALA A 22 -24.26 18.03 -6.19
CA ALA A 22 -24.04 19.18 -5.34
C ALA A 22 -25.37 19.62 -4.70
N LEU A 23 -25.37 19.85 -3.40
CA LEU A 23 -26.52 20.32 -2.63
C LEU A 23 -26.40 21.81 -2.31
N SER A 24 -27.52 22.46 -2.01
CA SER A 24 -27.58 23.90 -1.78
C SER A 24 -26.86 24.37 -0.52
N ASP A 25 -26.59 23.47 0.43
CA ASP A 25 -25.84 23.73 1.65
C ASP A 25 -24.31 23.59 1.47
N GLY A 26 -23.85 23.32 0.24
CA GLY A 26 -22.44 23.12 -0.08
C GLY A 26 -21.94 21.70 0.15
N SER A 27 -22.80 20.77 0.59
CA SER A 27 -22.48 19.35 0.66
C SER A 27 -22.67 18.65 -0.70
N THR A 28 -22.25 17.38 -0.78
CA THR A 28 -22.44 16.55 -1.98
C THR A 28 -23.15 15.26 -1.58
N LEU A 29 -24.29 14.98 -2.20
CA LEU A 29 -24.90 13.65 -2.15
C LEU A 29 -24.10 12.73 -3.07
N VAL A 30 -23.57 11.65 -2.49
CA VAL A 30 -22.84 10.63 -3.23
C VAL A 30 -23.68 9.35 -3.26
N GLU A 31 -23.99 8.89 -4.47
CA GLU A 31 -24.75 7.66 -4.69
C GLU A 31 -23.88 6.67 -5.45
N MET A 32 -23.90 5.42 -5.00
CA MET A 32 -23.27 4.30 -5.68
C MET A 32 -24.33 3.24 -5.97
N THR A 33 -24.51 2.91 -7.25
CA THR A 33 -25.40 1.85 -7.71
C THR A 33 -24.58 0.69 -8.24
N HIS A 34 -24.97 -0.54 -7.92
CA HIS A 34 -24.40 -1.75 -8.48
C HIS A 34 -25.47 -2.57 -9.21
N ILE A 35 -25.07 -3.20 -10.30
CA ILE A 35 -25.89 -4.15 -11.06
C ILE A 35 -25.09 -5.43 -11.19
N VAL A 36 -25.62 -6.52 -10.65
CA VAL A 36 -25.02 -7.85 -10.72
C VAL A 36 -25.96 -8.78 -11.48
N THR A 37 -25.46 -9.44 -12.51
CA THR A 37 -26.13 -10.58 -13.14
C THR A 37 -25.21 -11.79 -13.14
N ALA A 38 -25.78 -12.97 -12.88
CA ALA A 38 -25.06 -14.23 -12.81
C ALA A 38 -25.87 -15.34 -13.50
N ASP A 39 -25.22 -16.47 -13.77
CA ASP A 39 -25.87 -17.69 -14.24
C ASP A 39 -26.88 -18.24 -13.20
N ASP A 40 -26.55 -18.08 -11.93
CA ASP A 40 -27.33 -18.50 -10.78
C ASP A 40 -27.82 -17.28 -9.98
N ALA A 41 -29.13 -17.19 -9.76
CA ALA A 41 -29.74 -16.11 -8.99
C ALA A 41 -29.19 -16.03 -7.55
N ALA A 42 -28.89 -17.16 -6.92
CA ALA A 42 -28.33 -17.19 -5.57
C ALA A 42 -26.89 -16.64 -5.53
N VAL A 43 -26.15 -16.67 -6.65
CA VAL A 43 -24.85 -16.00 -6.76
C VAL A 43 -25.03 -14.49 -6.85
N ALA A 44 -25.94 -14.03 -7.72
CA ALA A 44 -26.21 -12.60 -7.88
C ALA A 44 -26.71 -11.97 -6.57
N GLU A 45 -27.59 -12.67 -5.84
CA GLU A 45 -28.12 -12.22 -4.55
C GLU A 45 -27.00 -12.07 -3.51
N ARG A 46 -26.14 -13.09 -3.30
CA ARG A 46 -25.02 -12.99 -2.35
C ARG A 46 -24.06 -11.84 -2.65
N ILE A 47 -23.71 -11.63 -3.93
CA ILE A 47 -22.81 -10.53 -4.32
C ILE A 47 -23.50 -9.18 -4.07
N THR A 48 -24.81 -9.09 -4.30
CA THR A 48 -25.60 -7.89 -4.00
C THR A 48 -25.61 -7.61 -2.50
N GLU A 49 -25.87 -8.62 -1.67
CA GLU A 49 -25.81 -8.52 -0.20
C GLU A 49 -24.42 -8.11 0.30
N ASP A 50 -23.36 -8.64 -0.31
CA ASP A 50 -21.98 -8.25 0.00
C ASP A 50 -21.72 -6.77 -0.35
N HIS A 51 -22.22 -6.29 -1.49
CA HIS A 51 -22.18 -4.86 -1.83
C HIS A 51 -22.98 -4.02 -0.84
N ASP A 52 -24.21 -4.41 -0.50
CA ASP A 52 -25.05 -3.68 0.45
C ASP A 52 -24.39 -3.59 1.84
N ARG A 53 -23.65 -4.61 2.24
CA ARG A 53 -22.88 -4.62 3.49
C ARG A 53 -21.63 -3.74 3.42
N THR A 54 -20.91 -3.74 2.29
CA THR A 54 -19.57 -3.14 2.19
C THR A 54 -19.57 -1.71 1.65
N ALA A 55 -20.52 -1.37 0.77
CA ALA A 55 -20.65 -0.05 0.16
C ALA A 55 -20.78 1.08 1.20
N PRO A 56 -21.61 0.97 2.26
CA PRO A 56 -21.69 2.02 3.28
C PRO A 56 -20.36 2.23 4.03
N ILE A 57 -19.60 1.16 4.25
CA ILE A 57 -18.29 1.22 4.91
C ILE A 57 -17.29 1.96 4.02
N GLN A 58 -17.28 1.64 2.72
CA GLN A 58 -16.43 2.32 1.73
C GLN A 58 -16.79 3.80 1.60
N LEU A 59 -18.08 4.11 1.43
CA LEU A 59 -18.60 5.47 1.34
C LEU A 59 -18.27 6.29 2.59
N GLY A 60 -18.42 5.72 3.78
CA GLY A 60 -18.01 6.37 5.02
C GLY A 60 -16.50 6.63 5.10
N GLY A 61 -15.68 5.77 4.49
CA GLY A 61 -14.25 6.01 4.32
C GLY A 61 -13.96 7.20 3.40
N TYR A 62 -14.62 7.27 2.24
CA TYR A 62 -14.47 8.39 1.30
C TYR A 62 -14.96 9.70 1.89
N GLN A 63 -16.11 9.69 2.57
CA GLN A 63 -16.67 10.84 3.27
C GLN A 63 -15.66 11.42 4.27
N LYS A 64 -15.08 10.58 5.14
CA LYS A 64 -14.07 11.01 6.12
C LYS A 64 -12.87 11.71 5.48
N VAL A 65 -12.41 11.25 4.32
CA VAL A 65 -11.27 11.87 3.62
C VAL A 65 -11.69 13.15 2.90
N ALA A 66 -12.86 13.15 2.24
CA ALA A 66 -13.39 14.31 1.54
C ALA A 66 -13.67 15.49 2.49
N GLU A 67 -14.19 15.21 3.68
CA GLU A 67 -14.50 16.20 4.71
C GLU A 67 -13.25 16.85 5.34
N LEU A 68 -12.05 16.29 5.14
CA LEU A 68 -10.80 16.97 5.49
C LEU A 68 -10.55 18.21 4.62
N GLY A 69 -11.10 18.22 3.40
CA GLY A 69 -11.06 19.35 2.48
C GLY A 69 -9.64 19.94 2.33
N PRO A 70 -9.46 21.26 2.50
CA PRO A 70 -8.16 21.92 2.37
C PRO A 70 -7.08 21.45 3.36
N ARG A 71 -7.45 20.75 4.44
CA ARG A 71 -6.48 20.25 5.43
C ARG A 71 -5.82 18.94 4.99
N LEU A 72 -6.39 18.22 4.03
CA LEU A 72 -5.85 16.92 3.59
C LEU A 72 -4.35 17.00 3.22
N PRO A 73 -3.88 17.97 2.42
CA PRO A 73 -2.45 18.10 2.09
C PRO A 73 -1.55 18.31 3.32
N GLU A 74 -2.04 18.92 4.40
CA GLU A 74 -1.29 19.10 5.64
C GLU A 74 -1.10 17.77 6.40
N LEU A 75 -2.00 16.82 6.20
CA LEU A 75 -1.95 15.50 6.84
C LEU A 75 -1.15 14.48 6.05
N VAL A 76 -0.96 14.72 4.75
CA VAL A 76 -0.17 13.83 3.89
C VAL A 76 1.31 14.18 4.01
N VAL A 77 2.12 13.17 4.31
CA VAL A 77 3.58 13.25 4.42
C VAL A 77 4.18 12.32 3.38
N PRO A 78 4.71 12.87 2.27
CA PRO A 78 5.42 12.08 1.28
C PRO A 78 6.87 11.86 1.71
N TYR A 79 7.44 10.74 1.28
CA TYR A 79 8.87 10.45 1.36
C TYR A 79 9.29 9.81 0.05
N ALA A 80 10.41 10.24 -0.53
CA ALA A 80 10.97 9.54 -1.66
C ALA A 80 12.48 9.74 -1.79
N ASP A 81 13.17 8.66 -2.10
CA ASP A 81 14.62 8.66 -2.36
C ASP A 81 14.99 7.50 -3.29
N SER A 82 16.29 7.38 -3.59
CA SER A 82 16.79 6.33 -4.48
C SER A 82 18.05 5.69 -3.91
N VAL A 83 18.27 4.42 -4.23
CA VAL A 83 19.53 3.70 -4.00
C VAL A 83 19.95 2.95 -5.25
N LEU A 84 21.26 2.79 -5.41
CA LEU A 84 21.82 1.82 -6.35
C LEU A 84 22.15 0.53 -5.59
N LEU A 85 21.75 -0.59 -6.15
CA LEU A 85 22.02 -1.93 -5.66
C LEU A 85 22.71 -2.73 -6.75
N ASP A 86 23.69 -3.55 -6.39
CA ASP A 86 24.45 -4.35 -7.35
C ASP A 86 23.65 -5.61 -7.74
N GLY A 87 23.83 -6.10 -8.97
CA GLY A 87 23.16 -7.29 -9.47
C GLY A 87 22.05 -7.01 -10.49
N THR A 88 21.32 -8.05 -10.86
CA THR A 88 20.23 -7.95 -11.84
C THR A 88 18.93 -7.47 -11.20
N VAL A 89 17.98 -7.03 -12.03
CA VAL A 89 16.66 -6.62 -11.53
C VAL A 89 15.91 -7.80 -10.90
N GLU A 90 16.13 -9.01 -11.41
CA GLU A 90 15.60 -10.25 -10.87
C GLU A 90 16.17 -10.56 -9.48
N ASP A 91 17.48 -10.40 -9.28
CA ASP A 91 18.13 -10.62 -7.98
C ASP A 91 17.62 -9.62 -6.94
N VAL A 92 17.55 -8.34 -7.29
CA VAL A 92 17.06 -7.28 -6.40
C VAL A 92 15.58 -7.48 -6.08
N PHE A 93 14.77 -7.86 -7.07
CA PHE A 93 13.36 -8.15 -6.87
C PHE A 93 13.18 -9.36 -5.93
N ALA A 94 13.91 -10.45 -6.15
CA ALA A 94 13.89 -11.62 -5.28
C ALA A 94 14.35 -11.29 -3.85
N ALA A 95 15.38 -10.46 -3.70
CA ALA A 95 15.85 -10.01 -2.39
C ALA A 95 14.83 -9.13 -1.64
N LEU A 96 14.07 -8.29 -2.35
CA LEU A 96 12.94 -7.54 -1.75
C LEU A 96 11.78 -8.44 -1.31
N LEU A 97 11.65 -9.63 -1.89
CA LEU A 97 10.68 -10.64 -1.48
C LEU A 97 11.16 -11.52 -0.33
N ALA A 98 12.47 -11.59 -0.10
CA ALA A 98 13.04 -12.46 0.92
C ALA A 98 12.58 -12.08 2.33
N ASP A 99 12.11 -13.09 3.05
CA ASP A 99 11.55 -12.91 4.39
C ASP A 99 12.64 -12.70 5.45
N GLY A 100 12.36 -11.84 6.42
CA GLY A 100 13.00 -11.91 7.74
C GLY A 100 14.25 -11.05 7.97
N THR A 101 15.01 -10.67 6.95
CA THR A 101 16.31 -10.00 7.17
C THR A 101 16.20 -8.51 7.54
N TRP A 102 15.05 -7.90 7.27
CA TRP A 102 14.77 -6.48 7.53
C TRP A 102 13.87 -6.26 8.76
N ALA A 103 13.30 -7.31 9.35
CA ALA A 103 12.38 -7.17 10.48
C ALA A 103 13.03 -7.73 11.75
N ASP A 104 12.81 -7.04 12.87
CA ASP A 104 13.11 -7.60 14.17
C ASP A 104 11.99 -8.59 14.55
N GLY A 105 12.33 -9.87 14.68
CA GLY A 105 11.40 -10.94 15.05
C GLY A 105 10.92 -11.80 13.86
N PRO A 106 9.93 -12.68 14.08
CA PRO A 106 9.47 -13.60 13.06
C PRO A 106 8.78 -12.85 11.91
N VAL A 107 8.96 -13.37 10.71
CA VAL A 107 8.27 -12.92 9.49
C VAL A 107 7.57 -14.12 8.88
N THR A 108 6.31 -13.92 8.51
CA THR A 108 5.47 -14.91 7.84
C THR A 108 4.87 -14.27 6.60
N THR A 109 5.11 -14.87 5.44
CA THR A 109 4.50 -14.46 4.17
C THR A 109 3.40 -15.43 3.77
N THR A 110 2.20 -14.90 3.55
CA THR A 110 1.02 -15.65 3.11
C THR A 110 0.66 -15.24 1.68
N PRO A 111 0.86 -16.12 0.68
CA PRO A 111 0.41 -15.84 -0.69
C PRO A 111 -1.11 -15.63 -0.74
N LEU A 112 -1.55 -14.56 -1.40
CA LEU A 112 -2.97 -14.27 -1.63
C LEU A 112 -3.35 -14.55 -3.10
N ALA A 113 -2.43 -14.28 -4.02
CA ALA A 113 -2.52 -14.55 -5.45
C ALA A 113 -1.11 -14.74 -6.04
N ALA A 114 -1.01 -14.97 -7.35
CA ALA A 114 0.29 -15.08 -8.04
C ALA A 114 1.12 -13.79 -7.95
N ASP A 115 0.45 -12.65 -7.86
CA ASP A 115 1.00 -11.30 -7.85
C ASP A 115 0.67 -10.54 -6.56
N ALA A 116 0.26 -11.24 -5.49
CA ALA A 116 -0.06 -10.60 -4.22
C ALA A 116 0.24 -11.49 -3.02
N ASP A 117 0.76 -10.89 -1.95
CA ASP A 117 0.98 -11.55 -0.68
C ASP A 117 0.68 -10.65 0.52
N LEU A 118 0.51 -11.30 1.68
CA LEU A 118 0.39 -10.67 2.97
C LEU A 118 1.61 -11.04 3.81
N ILE A 119 2.44 -10.05 4.15
CA ILE A 119 3.51 -10.23 5.14
C ILE A 119 2.98 -9.89 6.52
N THR A 120 3.25 -10.74 7.49
CA THR A 120 3.08 -10.46 8.92
C THR A 120 4.44 -10.52 9.60
N PHE A 121 4.81 -9.50 10.36
CA PHE A 121 6.10 -9.45 11.04
C PHE A 121 6.03 -8.83 12.44
N GLY A 122 7.06 -9.11 13.24
CA GLY A 122 7.11 -8.71 14.64
C GLY A 122 6.24 -9.61 15.52
N GLY A 123 5.71 -9.09 16.63
CA GLY A 123 4.73 -9.81 17.44
C GLY A 123 5.27 -10.59 18.65
N ALA A 124 6.59 -10.62 18.89
CA ALA A 124 7.14 -11.32 20.05
C ALA A 124 6.71 -10.68 21.38
N ASP A 125 6.75 -9.34 21.46
CA ASP A 125 6.38 -8.54 22.64
C ASP A 125 5.39 -7.40 22.32
N SER A 126 4.80 -7.40 21.12
CA SER A 126 3.89 -6.35 20.63
C SER A 126 2.83 -6.92 19.69
N GLN A 127 1.91 -6.10 19.19
CA GLN A 127 0.97 -6.54 18.16
C GLN A 127 1.71 -6.75 16.82
N PRO A 128 1.49 -7.87 16.12
CA PRO A 128 2.10 -8.09 14.81
C PRO A 128 1.64 -7.03 13.82
N VAL A 129 2.53 -6.67 12.89
CA VAL A 129 2.24 -5.71 11.82
C VAL A 129 1.99 -6.48 10.53
N ARG A 130 0.88 -6.20 9.85
CA ARG A 130 0.55 -6.77 8.55
C ARG A 130 0.77 -5.78 7.42
N CYS A 131 1.33 -6.25 6.32
CA CYS A 131 1.59 -5.49 5.10
C CYS A 131 1.12 -6.28 3.87
N LEU A 132 0.19 -5.73 3.10
CA LEU A 132 -0.24 -6.27 1.82
C LEU A 132 0.72 -5.77 0.72
N ARG A 133 1.21 -6.67 -0.14
CA ARG A 133 1.99 -6.31 -1.32
C ARG A 133 1.30 -6.75 -2.61
N LEU A 134 1.45 -5.94 -3.63
CA LEU A 134 1.20 -6.26 -5.04
C LEU A 134 2.53 -6.30 -5.77
N LEU A 135 2.77 -7.38 -6.49
CA LEU A 135 4.05 -7.75 -7.06
C LEU A 135 4.00 -7.61 -8.58
N PHE A 136 4.85 -6.76 -9.13
CA PHE A 136 5.04 -6.61 -10.58
C PHE A 136 6.48 -7.04 -10.89
N PRO A 137 6.70 -8.33 -11.22
CA PRO A 137 8.03 -8.91 -11.38
C PRO A 137 8.95 -8.06 -12.24
N ALA A 138 10.18 -7.86 -11.76
CA ALA A 138 11.23 -7.06 -12.41
C ALA A 138 10.86 -5.59 -12.71
N ASP A 139 9.77 -5.05 -12.15
CA ASP A 139 9.38 -3.64 -12.29
C ASP A 139 9.18 -2.98 -10.92
N ARG A 140 8.21 -3.44 -10.13
CA ARG A 140 7.87 -2.77 -8.87
C ARG A 140 7.15 -3.65 -7.85
N ILE A 141 7.22 -3.22 -6.61
CA ILE A 141 6.39 -3.73 -5.52
C ILE A 141 5.59 -2.54 -4.97
N VAL A 142 4.26 -2.65 -4.95
CA VAL A 142 3.38 -1.67 -4.31
C VAL A 142 2.87 -2.28 -3.01
N PHE A 143 2.88 -1.54 -1.91
CA PHE A 143 2.49 -2.09 -0.62
C PHE A 143 1.64 -1.13 0.20
N LYS A 144 0.88 -1.72 1.14
CA LYS A 144 0.08 -1.01 2.13
C LYS A 144 0.19 -1.72 3.48
N PHE A 145 0.58 -0.97 4.50
CA PHE A 145 0.42 -1.44 5.88
C PHE A 145 -1.05 -1.48 6.25
N LEU A 146 -1.50 -2.63 6.73
CA LEU A 146 -2.86 -2.83 7.26
C LEU A 146 -2.94 -2.44 8.73
N ASP A 147 -1.81 -2.55 9.44
CA ASP A 147 -1.65 -2.09 10.81
C ASP A 147 -0.60 -0.97 10.83
N VAL A 148 -1.00 0.20 11.34
CA VAL A 148 -0.13 1.36 11.50
C VAL A 148 -0.21 1.87 12.94
N PRO A 149 0.83 2.56 13.45
CA PRO A 149 0.74 3.22 14.74
C PRO A 149 -0.47 4.18 14.80
N GLY A 150 -1.13 4.31 15.95
CA GLY A 150 -2.38 5.09 16.06
C GLY A 150 -2.28 6.58 15.71
N TRP A 151 -1.08 7.12 15.56
CA TRP A 151 -0.82 8.48 15.08
C TRP A 151 -0.80 8.61 13.54
N LEU A 152 -0.86 7.48 12.82
CA LEU A 152 -1.07 7.40 11.37
C LEU A 152 -2.50 6.91 11.08
N GLY A 153 -3.08 7.45 10.01
CA GLY A 153 -4.29 6.92 9.38
C GLY A 153 -3.99 5.95 8.23
N ALA A 154 -2.83 6.09 7.58
CA ALA A 154 -2.39 5.19 6.52
C ALA A 154 -0.87 5.27 6.33
N HIS A 155 -0.28 4.17 5.83
CA HIS A 155 1.08 4.12 5.28
C HIS A 155 1.07 3.19 4.06
N VAL A 156 1.38 3.75 2.90
CA VAL A 156 1.53 3.03 1.63
C VAL A 156 2.89 3.33 1.03
N GLY A 157 3.35 2.49 0.11
CA GLY A 157 4.54 2.83 -0.66
C GLY A 157 4.74 1.98 -1.90
N THR A 158 5.84 2.27 -2.60
CA THR A 158 6.25 1.60 -3.81
C THR A 158 7.77 1.54 -3.87
N TRP A 159 8.26 0.38 -4.29
CA TRP A 159 9.64 0.15 -4.71
C TRP A 159 9.63 -0.02 -6.23
N ARG A 160 10.24 0.90 -6.97
CA ARG A 160 10.38 0.79 -8.44
C ARG A 160 11.81 0.47 -8.80
N LEU A 161 12.01 -0.51 -9.64
CA LEU A 161 13.31 -1.01 -10.05
C LEU A 161 13.55 -0.61 -11.51
N ARG A 162 14.71 -0.06 -11.80
CA ARG A 162 15.16 0.22 -13.15
C ARG A 162 16.56 -0.34 -13.34
N PRO A 163 16.78 -1.25 -14.31
CA PRO A 163 18.12 -1.71 -14.64
C PRO A 163 19.02 -0.53 -15.05
N GLU A 164 20.28 -0.56 -14.60
CA GLU A 164 21.31 0.42 -14.90
C GLU A 164 22.69 -0.27 -14.95
N GLY A 165 22.99 -0.89 -16.10
CA GLY A 165 24.21 -1.67 -16.27
C GLY A 165 24.17 -2.96 -15.46
N ASP A 166 25.19 -3.17 -14.62
CA ASP A 166 25.33 -4.25 -13.65
C ASP A 166 24.68 -3.93 -12.29
N ARG A 167 23.89 -2.86 -12.24
CA ARG A 167 23.21 -2.36 -11.04
C ARG A 167 21.72 -2.14 -11.32
N VAL A 168 20.98 -1.93 -10.25
CA VAL A 168 19.57 -1.56 -10.28
C VAL A 168 19.38 -0.26 -9.52
N HIS A 169 18.82 0.73 -10.20
CA HIS A 169 18.33 1.94 -9.56
C HIS A 169 16.97 1.66 -8.94
N VAL A 170 16.90 1.66 -7.61
CA VAL A 170 15.68 1.44 -6.85
C VAL A 170 15.15 2.75 -6.30
N ARG A 171 14.01 3.19 -6.81
CA ARG A 171 13.25 4.35 -6.30
C ARG A 171 12.28 3.88 -5.24
N ARG A 172 12.32 4.50 -4.06
CA ARG A 172 11.43 4.22 -2.94
C ARG A 172 10.52 5.42 -2.76
N GLU A 173 9.22 5.19 -2.78
CA GLU A 173 8.20 6.23 -2.63
C GLU A 173 7.22 5.79 -1.56
N HIS A 174 7.13 6.53 -0.46
CA HIS A 174 6.25 6.22 0.66
C HIS A 174 5.33 7.41 0.92
N PHE A 175 4.12 7.12 1.37
CA PHE A 175 3.14 8.12 1.77
C PHE A 175 2.53 7.70 3.10
N ALA A 176 2.56 8.62 4.06
CA ALA A 176 1.82 8.50 5.30
C ALA A 176 0.71 9.57 5.35
N THR A 177 -0.43 9.20 5.91
CA THR A 177 -1.46 10.17 6.30
C THR A 177 -1.50 10.22 7.82
N LEU A 178 -1.39 11.41 8.42
CA LEU A 178 -1.52 11.61 9.85
C LEU A 178 -2.97 11.33 10.31
N SER A 179 -3.12 10.71 11.47
CA SER A 179 -4.44 10.47 12.08
C SER A 179 -5.02 11.79 12.58
N PRO A 180 -6.23 12.20 12.15
CA PRO A 180 -6.90 13.39 12.69
C PRO A 180 -7.11 13.32 14.21
N ARG A 181 -7.25 12.11 14.77
CA ARG A 181 -7.37 11.90 16.22
C ARG A 181 -6.08 12.29 16.97
N ALA A 182 -4.92 11.98 16.39
CA ALA A 182 -3.64 12.33 17.01
C ALA A 182 -3.39 13.85 17.05
N LEU A 183 -4.05 14.62 16.19
CA LEU A 183 -4.03 16.08 16.22
C LEU A 183 -4.97 16.68 17.28
N ALA A 184 -5.91 15.89 17.81
CA ALA A 184 -6.86 16.32 18.83
C ALA A 184 -6.30 16.16 20.26
N GLU A 185 -5.15 15.49 20.41
CA GLU A 185 -4.51 15.21 21.71
C GLU A 185 -3.25 16.11 21.88
N PRO A 186 -3.28 17.13 22.77
CA PRO A 186 -2.08 17.88 23.13
C PRO A 186 -1.00 16.95 23.70
N PRO A 187 0.30 17.18 23.47
CA PRO A 187 0.93 18.42 23.03
C PRO A 187 1.34 18.44 21.54
N HIS A 188 0.91 17.48 20.73
CA HIS A 188 1.50 17.27 19.41
C HIS A 188 1.14 18.37 18.42
N ALA A 189 2.07 19.30 18.21
CA ALA A 189 1.98 20.25 17.11
C ALA A 189 2.04 19.47 15.79
N LEU A 190 1.26 19.89 14.79
CA LEU A 190 1.24 19.28 13.45
C LEU A 190 2.66 19.07 12.88
N ALA A 191 3.56 20.04 13.08
CA ALA A 191 4.94 19.96 12.63
C ALA A 191 5.69 18.75 13.23
N GLU A 192 5.53 18.49 14.53
CA GLU A 192 6.19 17.36 15.20
C GLU A 192 5.71 16.01 14.68
N LEU A 193 4.40 15.89 14.42
CA LEU A 193 3.83 14.67 13.84
C LEU A 193 4.29 14.46 12.40
N ARG A 194 4.42 15.54 11.62
CA ARG A 194 4.96 15.48 10.26
C ARG A 194 6.43 15.04 10.27
N ASP A 195 7.24 15.58 11.18
CA ASP A 195 8.64 15.18 11.32
C ASP A 195 8.78 13.73 11.78
N ARG A 196 7.93 13.31 12.72
CA ARG A 196 7.85 11.90 13.15
C ARG A 196 7.47 10.98 12.00
N ALA A 197 6.48 11.36 11.19
CA ALA A 197 6.09 10.60 10.00
C ALA A 197 7.24 10.51 8.99
N ALA A 198 7.91 11.62 8.69
CA ALA A 198 9.03 11.63 7.75
C ALA A 198 10.18 10.71 8.20
N ARG A 199 10.53 10.73 9.49
CA ARG A 199 11.53 9.81 10.05
C ARG A 199 11.07 8.35 9.97
N HIS A 200 9.83 8.07 10.36
CA HIS A 200 9.27 6.72 10.28
C HIS A 200 9.32 6.15 8.85
N LEU A 201 8.93 6.95 7.85
CA LEU A 201 8.98 6.54 6.44
C LEU A 201 10.42 6.30 5.97
N HIS A 202 11.36 7.17 6.35
CA HIS A 202 12.77 7.01 6.05
C HIS A 202 13.37 5.75 6.68
N GLU A 203 13.09 5.49 7.96
CA GLU A 203 13.57 4.33 8.70
C GLU A 203 13.04 3.02 8.09
N ASP A 204 11.76 2.98 7.75
CA ASP A 204 11.14 1.85 7.05
C ASP A 204 11.80 1.56 5.70
N ALA A 205 11.92 2.59 4.86
CA ALA A 205 12.57 2.50 3.55
C ALA A 205 14.05 2.11 3.65
N SER A 206 14.76 2.58 4.67
CA SER A 206 16.21 2.35 4.83
C SER A 206 16.51 0.96 5.38
N ARG A 207 15.66 0.45 6.29
CA ARG A 207 15.81 -0.87 6.89
C ARG A 207 15.71 -1.98 5.84
N VAL A 208 14.69 -1.91 4.98
CA VAL A 208 14.52 -2.86 3.86
C VAL A 208 15.67 -2.76 2.87
N ALA A 209 16.03 -1.55 2.43
CA ALA A 209 17.13 -1.37 1.46
C ALA A 209 18.48 -1.87 1.98
N THR A 210 18.75 -1.71 3.27
CA THR A 210 19.97 -2.21 3.92
C THR A 210 19.99 -3.73 3.97
N ALA A 211 18.87 -4.36 4.29
CA ALA A 211 18.76 -5.81 4.30
C ALA A 211 18.96 -6.42 2.90
N VAL A 212 18.34 -5.82 1.88
CA VAL A 212 18.51 -6.21 0.46
C VAL A 212 19.98 -6.11 0.04
N ARG A 213 20.65 -4.99 0.36
CA ARG A 213 22.07 -4.84 0.02
C ARG A 213 22.94 -5.93 0.65
N ARG A 214 22.62 -6.38 1.86
CA ARG A 214 23.36 -7.45 2.55
C ARG A 214 23.08 -8.84 2.01
N SER A 215 21.92 -9.06 1.38
CA SER A 215 21.57 -10.36 0.77
C SER A 215 22.09 -10.52 -0.64
N LEU A 216 22.41 -9.43 -1.32
CA LEU A 216 22.96 -9.46 -2.68
C LEU A 216 24.44 -9.89 -2.62
N PRO A 217 24.89 -10.74 -3.57
CA PRO A 217 26.30 -11.11 -3.66
C PRO A 217 27.16 -9.88 -3.93
N GLU A 218 28.39 -9.87 -3.40
CA GLU A 218 29.34 -8.79 -3.73
C GLU A 218 29.62 -8.78 -5.23
N PRO A 219 29.79 -7.59 -5.84
CA PRO A 219 30.14 -7.50 -7.25
C PRO A 219 31.42 -8.30 -7.50
N ALA A 220 31.40 -9.14 -8.54
CA ALA A 220 32.61 -9.81 -8.98
C ALA A 220 33.63 -8.72 -9.34
N VAL A 221 34.67 -8.57 -8.51
CA VAL A 221 35.79 -7.69 -8.83
C VAL A 221 36.37 -8.21 -10.13
N SER A 222 36.11 -7.51 -11.24
CA SER A 222 36.84 -7.77 -12.47
C SER A 222 38.30 -7.50 -12.16
N ALA A 223 39.08 -8.58 -12.08
CA ALA A 223 40.53 -8.49 -12.13
C ALA A 223 40.86 -7.78 -13.45
N VAL A 224 41.14 -6.49 -13.36
CA VAL A 224 41.74 -5.75 -14.45
C VAL A 224 43.16 -6.30 -14.58
N SER A 225 43.33 -7.26 -15.49
CA SER A 225 44.64 -7.64 -15.97
C SER A 225 45.13 -6.51 -16.89
N ALA A 226 46.04 -5.69 -16.37
CA ALA A 226 46.98 -4.90 -17.16
C ALA A 226 48.31 -4.79 -16.39
#